data_AF-A0A386HS27-F1
#
_entry.id   AF-A0A386HS27-F1
#
_cell.length_a   1.000
_cell.length_b   1.000
_cell.length_c   1.000
_cell.angle_alpha   90.00
_cell.angle_beta   90.00
_cell.angle_gamma   90.00
#
_symmetry.space_group_name_H-M   'P 1'
#
loop_
_entity.id
_entity.type
_entity.pdbx_description
1 polymer ?
#
loop_
_entity_poly.entity_id
_entity_poly.type
_entity_poly.pdbx_seq_one_letter_code
_entity_poly.pdbx_strand_id
1 'polypeptide(L)'
;MKKIFIGVAILLSFTFFSCTKSSVNTTPKDASPTSPNPPKTGDVPNYADSSIANLMAYSNGNTYSNLTPMGIHYAGRHVTVDADRVWLNTAANEPPVPASTSGLHWANCAVVLYLYGKPSPVEVNQHSIGDCDGLAALACIAYEDPSFIQKIIKDNGDGTYTVSMYDPQGNPVTVVVTSKFLVGSDGVIAACSSKDNKATWATVLEKAIMKYNYIYKVNPDIGGIGSEYVLPLFTGNGSSFAFAAGSLTPDHLQRVVQVCLAKGYFITGGFNVVSSIGVYQTVTGHAYTVMITGDQNALFSMRNPWGFSPGSIDGGEDGVLNIPNVGSLTSTIDLRIIDPGNAGIANVTEPYKIPSFASSPNNLRVDKVLMRSGL
;
A
#
# COMPACT_ATOMS: atom_id res chain seq x y z
N MET A 1 -8.48 -53.64 10.72
CA MET A 1 -8.09 -52.48 11.56
C MET A 1 -7.83 -51.28 10.66
N LYS A 2 -8.79 -50.36 10.56
CA LYS A 2 -8.64 -49.08 9.84
C LYS A 2 -8.08 -48.06 10.83
N LYS A 3 -6.90 -47.49 10.56
CA LYS A 3 -6.39 -46.33 11.29
C LYS A 3 -6.85 -45.06 10.57
N ILE A 4 -7.71 -44.30 11.24
CA ILE A 4 -8.17 -42.98 10.82
C ILE A 4 -7.11 -41.98 11.31
N PHE A 5 -6.45 -41.28 10.40
CA PHE A 5 -5.64 -40.11 10.73
C PHE A 5 -6.56 -38.89 10.74
N ILE A 6 -6.76 -38.31 11.93
CA ILE A 6 -7.42 -37.02 12.12
C ILE A 6 -6.32 -35.97 11.96
N GLY A 7 -6.33 -35.24 10.84
CA GLY A 7 -5.49 -34.07 10.63
C GLY A 7 -6.04 -32.90 11.44
N VAL A 8 -5.30 -32.46 12.45
CA VAL A 8 -5.58 -31.23 13.20
C VAL A 8 -5.12 -30.05 12.34
N ALA A 9 -6.07 -29.32 11.77
CA ALA A 9 -5.83 -28.02 11.17
C ALA A 9 -5.55 -27.00 12.29
N ILE A 10 -4.32 -26.51 12.38
CA ILE A 10 -3.97 -25.38 13.24
C ILE A 10 -4.47 -24.12 12.54
N LEU A 11 -5.63 -23.64 12.97
CA LEU A 11 -6.15 -22.32 12.63
C LEU A 11 -5.30 -21.30 13.40
N LEU A 12 -4.38 -20.61 12.72
CA LEU A 12 -3.76 -19.41 13.30
C LEU A 12 -4.83 -18.32 13.33
N SER A 13 -5.33 -18.04 14.52
CA SER A 13 -6.22 -16.93 14.82
C SER A 13 -5.50 -15.60 14.56
N PHE A 14 -5.88 -14.93 13.49
CA PHE A 14 -5.75 -13.48 13.39
C PHE A 14 -6.65 -12.86 14.46
N THR A 15 -6.08 -12.07 15.37
CA THR A 15 -6.84 -11.22 16.27
C THR A 15 -7.40 -10.04 15.49
N PHE A 16 -8.48 -10.29 14.75
CA PHE A 16 -9.42 -9.25 14.35
C PHE A 16 -10.22 -8.85 15.60
N PHE A 17 -10.17 -7.57 15.96
CA PHE A 17 -11.00 -7.04 17.05
C PHE A 17 -12.48 -7.05 16.62
N SER A 18 -13.20 -8.09 17.06
CA SER A 18 -14.66 -8.11 17.11
C SER A 18 -15.10 -7.27 18.31
N CYS A 19 -15.73 -6.12 18.06
CA CYS A 19 -16.26 -5.27 19.12
C CYS A 19 -17.71 -5.67 19.40
N THR A 20 -17.97 -6.22 20.59
CA THR A 20 -19.31 -6.55 21.09
C THR A 20 -20.15 -5.29 21.29
N LYS A 21 -21.41 -5.35 20.81
CA LYS A 21 -22.46 -4.35 21.02
C LYS A 21 -22.72 -4.11 22.51
N SER A 22 -22.68 -2.84 22.91
CA SER A 22 -23.56 -2.34 23.97
C SER A 22 -24.18 -1.04 23.47
N SER A 23 -25.50 -1.06 23.30
CA SER A 23 -26.31 0.04 22.78
C SER A 23 -26.58 1.06 23.88
N VAL A 24 -26.14 2.31 23.67
CA VAL A 24 -26.75 3.47 24.31
C VAL A 24 -27.20 4.43 23.22
N ASN A 25 -28.52 4.52 23.07
CA ASN A 25 -29.21 5.43 22.17
C ASN A 25 -28.98 6.88 22.64
N THR A 26 -28.23 7.66 21.87
CA THR A 26 -28.40 9.12 21.84
C THR A 26 -28.33 9.58 20.39
N THR A 27 -29.46 10.09 19.90
CA THR A 27 -29.64 10.63 18.57
C THR A 27 -28.82 11.92 18.41
N PRO A 28 -27.88 12.03 17.45
CA PRO A 28 -27.29 13.31 17.10
C PRO A 28 -28.30 14.09 16.25
N LYS A 29 -28.61 15.32 16.66
CA LYS A 29 -29.34 16.29 15.84
C LYS A 29 -28.58 16.56 14.54
N ASP A 30 -29.31 16.55 13.43
CA ASP A 30 -28.88 17.06 12.12
C ASP A 30 -28.18 18.42 12.28
N ALA A 31 -26.87 18.44 12.04
CA ALA A 31 -26.12 19.66 11.77
C ALA A 31 -25.92 19.74 10.26
N SER A 32 -26.54 20.75 9.65
CA SER A 32 -26.38 21.06 8.23
C SER A 32 -24.91 21.24 7.85
N PRO A 33 -24.53 20.90 6.60
CA PRO A 33 -23.16 20.98 6.12
C PRO A 33 -22.64 22.42 6.24
N THR A 34 -21.59 22.61 7.04
CA THR A 34 -20.82 23.85 7.02
C THR A 34 -19.66 23.65 6.04
N SER A 35 -19.66 24.42 4.96
CA SER A 35 -18.54 24.48 4.03
C SER A 35 -17.30 24.99 4.78
N PRO A 36 -16.12 24.39 4.63
CA PRO A 36 -14.90 25.01 5.13
C PRO A 36 -14.75 26.38 4.48
N ASN A 37 -14.33 27.38 5.26
CA ASN A 37 -13.95 28.65 4.68
C ASN A 37 -12.88 28.38 3.61
N PRO A 38 -13.02 28.93 2.38
CA PRO A 38 -11.95 28.82 1.41
C PRO A 38 -10.66 29.40 2.04
N PRO A 39 -9.49 28.81 1.72
CA PRO A 39 -8.22 29.39 2.15
C PRO A 39 -8.21 30.86 1.70
N LYS A 40 -8.03 31.78 2.65
CA LYS A 40 -7.86 33.20 2.31
C LYS A 40 -6.70 33.31 1.32
N THR A 41 -6.96 33.91 0.17
CA THR A 41 -5.96 34.16 -0.87
C THR A 41 -4.78 34.94 -0.29
N GLY A 42 -3.58 34.35 -0.38
CA GLY A 42 -2.32 35.05 -0.06
C GLY A 42 -1.16 34.13 0.27
N ASP A 43 -1.35 33.21 1.22
CA ASP A 43 -0.28 32.34 1.72
C ASP A 43 -0.75 30.88 1.67
N VAL A 44 -0.16 30.07 0.79
CA VAL A 44 -0.28 28.61 0.91
C VAL A 44 0.41 28.24 2.22
N PRO A 45 -0.27 27.61 3.20
CA PRO A 45 0.37 27.29 4.47
C PRO A 45 1.60 26.41 4.25
N ASN A 46 2.76 26.81 4.80
CA ASN A 46 3.94 25.95 4.78
C ASN A 46 3.75 24.82 5.80
N TYR A 47 3.28 23.67 5.32
CA TYR A 47 2.99 22.53 6.18
C TYR A 47 4.25 21.81 6.69
N ALA A 48 5.43 21.99 6.08
CA ALA A 48 6.64 21.34 6.57
C ALA A 48 7.15 21.90 7.90
N ASP A 49 6.94 23.20 8.15
CA ASP A 49 7.28 23.83 9.43
C ASP A 49 6.18 23.61 10.49
N SER A 50 5.02 23.12 10.07
CA SER A 50 3.92 22.78 10.97
C SER A 50 4.18 21.49 11.74
N SER A 51 3.52 21.34 12.89
CA SER A 51 3.67 20.19 13.77
C SER A 51 2.38 19.40 13.88
N ILE A 52 2.48 18.11 14.20
CA ILE A 52 1.35 17.27 14.64
C ILE A 52 1.52 16.82 16.10
N ALA A 53 2.46 17.41 16.85
CA ALA A 53 2.80 16.96 18.20
C ALA A 53 1.60 16.89 19.15
N ASN A 54 0.69 17.87 19.08
CA ASN A 54 -0.54 17.89 19.88
C ASN A 54 -1.56 16.81 19.46
N LEU A 55 -1.41 16.23 18.27
CA LEU A 55 -2.26 15.15 17.77
C LEU A 55 -1.71 13.77 18.12
N MET A 56 -0.44 13.66 18.54
CA MET A 56 0.17 12.37 18.89
C MET A 56 -0.52 11.67 20.06
N ALA A 57 -1.27 12.39 20.89
CA ALA A 57 -2.12 11.80 21.92
C ALA A 57 -3.23 10.88 21.36
N TYR A 58 -3.61 11.04 20.09
CA TYR A 58 -4.56 10.18 19.38
C TYR A 58 -3.89 9.07 18.57
N SER A 59 -2.56 9.06 18.50
CA SER A 59 -1.82 8.06 17.72
C SER A 59 -1.81 6.70 18.41
N ASN A 60 -1.69 5.65 17.61
CA ASN A 60 -1.58 4.27 18.05
C ASN A 60 -0.65 3.48 17.11
N GLY A 61 -0.57 2.15 17.30
CA GLY A 61 0.04 1.25 16.31
C GLY A 61 1.50 1.56 15.98
N ASN A 62 2.26 2.07 16.96
CA ASN A 62 3.66 2.43 16.80
C ASN A 62 4.52 1.18 16.57
N THR A 63 5.35 1.20 15.53
CA THR A 63 6.19 0.07 15.12
C THR A 63 7.68 0.28 15.37
N TYR A 64 8.07 1.32 16.09
CA TYR A 64 9.47 1.57 16.47
C TYR A 64 10.06 0.39 17.25
N SER A 65 11.29 0.01 16.92
CA SER A 65 12.06 -0.98 17.68
C SER A 65 13.42 -0.42 18.04
N ASN A 66 13.88 -0.73 19.26
CA ASN A 66 15.26 -0.51 19.68
C ASN A 66 16.20 -1.68 19.32
N LEU A 67 15.67 -2.76 18.72
CA LEU A 67 16.44 -3.97 18.36
C LEU A 67 16.88 -3.98 16.89
N THR A 68 16.13 -3.33 16.02
CA THR A 68 16.43 -3.22 14.58
C THR A 68 15.79 -1.95 14.02
N PRO A 69 16.45 -1.25 13.08
CA PRO A 69 15.84 -0.10 12.40
C PRO A 69 14.60 -0.50 11.56
N MET A 70 14.46 -1.79 11.24
CA MET A 70 13.35 -2.34 10.45
C MET A 70 12.01 -2.38 11.21
N GLY A 71 11.97 -1.95 12.47
CA GLY A 71 10.75 -1.92 13.28
C GLY A 71 10.41 -3.23 13.98
N ILE A 72 9.38 -3.22 14.84
CA ILE A 72 9.04 -4.31 15.76
C ILE A 72 8.77 -5.64 15.05
N HIS A 73 8.24 -5.60 13.83
CA HIS A 73 7.87 -6.79 13.06
C HIS A 73 9.09 -7.63 12.63
N TYR A 74 10.25 -6.99 12.58
CA TYR A 74 11.53 -7.58 12.17
C TYR A 74 12.45 -7.90 13.35
N ALA A 75 12.09 -7.47 14.56
CA ALA A 75 12.87 -7.77 15.76
C ALA A 75 12.96 -9.28 15.99
N GLY A 76 14.19 -9.77 16.23
CA GLY A 76 14.45 -11.19 16.53
C GLY A 76 14.19 -12.15 15.36
N ARG A 77 14.05 -11.65 14.14
CA ARG A 77 13.91 -12.50 12.94
C ARG A 77 15.25 -13.16 12.55
N HIS A 78 15.14 -14.12 11.64
CA HIS A 78 16.26 -14.87 11.07
C HIS A 78 17.42 -13.93 10.70
N VAL A 79 18.63 -14.29 11.15
CA VAL A 79 19.85 -13.54 10.86
C VAL A 79 20.40 -14.03 9.54
N THR A 80 20.62 -13.09 8.61
CA THR A 80 21.13 -13.42 7.27
C THR A 80 22.47 -14.15 7.33
N VAL A 81 22.54 -15.33 6.72
CA VAL A 81 23.78 -16.07 6.49
C VAL A 81 24.16 -16.08 5.00
N ASP A 82 25.37 -16.52 4.66
CA ASP A 82 25.86 -16.54 3.27
C ASP A 82 24.96 -17.35 2.33
N ALA A 83 24.40 -18.47 2.82
CA ALA A 83 23.46 -19.28 2.04
C ALA A 83 22.19 -18.49 1.64
N ASP A 84 21.70 -17.61 2.51
CA ASP A 84 20.55 -16.75 2.21
C ASP A 84 20.90 -15.75 1.12
N ARG A 85 22.08 -15.12 1.22
CA ARG A 85 22.57 -14.17 0.21
C ARG A 85 22.74 -14.84 -1.14
N VAL A 86 23.30 -16.05 -1.18
CA VAL A 86 23.40 -16.84 -2.40
C VAL A 86 22.00 -17.14 -2.95
N TRP A 87 21.05 -17.54 -2.09
CA TRP A 87 19.70 -17.87 -2.54
C TRP A 87 18.96 -16.65 -3.10
N LEU A 88 19.03 -15.50 -2.42
CA LEU A 88 18.41 -14.24 -2.84
C LEU A 88 19.02 -13.69 -4.14
N ASN A 89 20.34 -13.79 -4.31
CA ASN A 89 21.05 -13.34 -5.52
C ASN A 89 20.93 -14.29 -6.72
N THR A 90 20.57 -15.55 -6.51
CA THR A 90 20.38 -16.49 -7.61
C THR A 90 19.03 -16.25 -8.28
N ALA A 91 19.02 -15.60 -9.44
CA ALA A 91 17.79 -15.22 -10.14
C ALA A 91 16.80 -16.38 -10.34
N ALA A 92 17.31 -17.56 -10.71
CA ALA A 92 16.52 -18.76 -10.99
C ALA A 92 15.80 -19.34 -9.77
N ASN A 93 16.13 -18.89 -8.55
CA ASN A 93 15.42 -19.29 -7.34
C ASN A 93 14.08 -18.55 -7.26
N GLU A 94 13.04 -19.16 -7.79
CA GLU A 94 11.67 -18.66 -7.66
C GLU A 94 11.11 -19.01 -6.27
N PRO A 95 10.49 -18.06 -5.55
CA PRO A 95 9.74 -18.40 -4.35
C PRO A 95 8.55 -19.30 -4.70
N PRO A 96 8.02 -20.06 -3.73
CA PRO A 96 6.75 -20.76 -3.93
C PRO A 96 5.64 -19.76 -4.26
N VAL A 97 4.66 -20.20 -5.04
CA VAL A 97 3.42 -19.44 -5.26
C VAL A 97 2.74 -19.22 -3.89
N PRO A 98 2.28 -18.00 -3.56
CA PRO A 98 1.56 -17.73 -2.32
C PRO A 98 0.36 -18.67 -2.15
N ALA A 99 0.11 -19.12 -0.91
CA ALA A 99 -0.96 -20.06 -0.62
C ALA A 99 -2.35 -19.44 -0.82
N SER A 100 -2.45 -18.11 -0.63
CA SER A 100 -3.66 -17.31 -0.85
C SER A 100 -4.06 -17.21 -2.33
N THR A 101 -3.17 -17.53 -3.27
CA THR A 101 -3.38 -17.35 -4.71
C THR A 101 -3.55 -18.68 -5.45
N SER A 102 -4.51 -19.49 -5.01
CA SER A 102 -4.77 -20.80 -5.61
C SER A 102 -5.05 -20.69 -7.11
N GLY A 103 -4.38 -21.51 -7.91
CA GLY A 103 -4.54 -21.55 -9.37
C GLY A 103 -3.60 -20.61 -10.15
N LEU A 104 -2.85 -19.74 -9.48
CA LEU A 104 -1.78 -18.97 -10.13
C LEU A 104 -0.52 -19.81 -10.32
N HIS A 105 0.28 -19.45 -11.32
CA HIS A 105 1.58 -20.07 -11.57
C HIS A 105 2.58 -19.07 -12.17
N TRP A 106 3.87 -19.37 -12.06
CA TRP A 106 4.94 -18.55 -12.63
C TRP A 106 5.02 -18.71 -14.15
N ALA A 107 4.89 -17.61 -14.89
CA ALA A 107 5.12 -17.56 -16.33
C ALA A 107 5.90 -16.31 -16.73
N ASN A 108 6.65 -16.37 -17.82
CA ASN A 108 7.37 -15.21 -18.34
C ASN A 108 6.37 -14.13 -18.79
N CYS A 109 6.56 -12.89 -18.34
CA CYS A 109 5.83 -11.73 -18.85
C CYS A 109 6.82 -10.73 -19.45
N ALA A 110 6.38 -10.03 -20.50
CA ALA A 110 7.10 -8.87 -20.99
C ALA A 110 7.07 -7.75 -19.94
N VAL A 111 8.22 -7.14 -19.68
CA VAL A 111 8.38 -6.07 -18.71
C VAL A 111 8.65 -4.77 -19.44
N VAL A 112 7.92 -3.73 -19.09
CA VAL A 112 8.27 -2.35 -19.41
C VAL A 112 8.51 -1.66 -18.07
N LEU A 113 9.77 -1.60 -17.66
CA LEU A 113 10.12 -1.30 -16.27
C LEU A 113 9.56 0.06 -15.80
N TYR A 114 9.60 1.07 -16.67
CA TYR A 114 9.03 2.41 -16.43
C TYR A 114 8.17 2.83 -17.63
N LEU A 115 6.89 2.48 -17.63
CA LEU A 115 5.99 2.66 -18.78
C LEU A 115 5.81 4.14 -19.15
N TYR A 116 5.82 5.03 -18.16
CA TYR A 116 5.63 6.47 -18.34
C TYR A 116 6.95 7.27 -18.22
N GLY A 117 8.09 6.59 -18.42
CA GLY A 117 9.44 7.18 -18.34
C GLY A 117 9.99 7.34 -16.93
N LYS A 118 9.12 7.48 -15.92
CA LYS A 118 9.45 7.40 -14.49
C LYS A 118 8.39 6.58 -13.76
N PRO A 119 8.73 5.98 -12.59
CA PRO A 119 7.76 5.34 -11.72
C PRO A 119 6.57 6.26 -11.41
N SER A 120 5.36 5.72 -11.49
CA SER A 120 4.12 6.45 -11.21
C SER A 120 3.09 5.54 -10.54
N PRO A 121 2.24 6.06 -9.61
CA PRO A 121 1.17 5.28 -8.99
C PRO A 121 0.26 4.54 -9.98
N VAL A 122 0.01 5.08 -11.18
CA VAL A 122 -0.80 4.44 -12.26
C VAL A 122 -0.25 3.06 -12.70
N GLU A 123 1.03 2.77 -12.40
CA GLU A 123 1.66 1.47 -12.70
C GLU A 123 1.44 0.43 -11.61
N VAL A 124 0.79 0.81 -10.50
CA VAL A 124 0.46 -0.05 -9.37
C VAL A 124 -1.04 -0.33 -9.38
N ASN A 125 -1.43 -1.43 -10.02
CA ASN A 125 -2.81 -1.92 -10.06
C ASN A 125 -2.86 -3.38 -9.58
N GLN A 126 -3.52 -3.61 -8.46
CA GLN A 126 -3.74 -4.91 -7.84
C GLN A 126 -4.66 -5.78 -8.71
N HIS A 127 -4.38 -7.08 -8.74
CA HIS A 127 -5.21 -8.05 -9.46
C HIS A 127 -5.70 -9.19 -8.55
N SER A 128 -4.96 -10.30 -8.48
CA SER A 128 -5.44 -11.53 -7.83
C SER A 128 -4.74 -11.86 -6.51
N ILE A 129 -3.85 -10.99 -6.04
CA ILE A 129 -3.12 -11.16 -4.78
C ILE A 129 -3.70 -10.17 -3.78
N GLY A 130 -3.98 -10.61 -2.55
CA GLY A 130 -4.63 -9.80 -1.51
C GLY A 130 -3.71 -8.80 -0.80
N ASP A 131 -2.74 -8.19 -1.46
CA ASP A 131 -1.65 -7.38 -0.89
C ASP A 131 -1.86 -5.85 -1.01
N CYS A 132 -3.11 -5.39 -0.94
CA CYS A 132 -3.49 -4.01 -1.23
C CYS A 132 -2.70 -2.95 -0.45
N ASP A 133 -2.43 -3.15 0.84
CA ASP A 133 -1.69 -2.19 1.67
C ASP A 133 -0.21 -2.15 1.29
N GLY A 134 0.38 -3.30 0.97
CA GLY A 134 1.71 -3.37 0.37
C GLY A 134 1.80 -2.58 -0.94
N LEU A 135 0.83 -2.74 -1.83
CA LEU A 135 0.78 -2.02 -3.11
C LEU A 135 0.51 -0.52 -2.92
N ALA A 136 -0.39 -0.13 -2.01
CA ALA A 136 -0.61 1.26 -1.64
C ALA A 136 0.67 1.93 -1.13
N ALA A 137 1.50 1.17 -0.38
CA ALA A 137 2.79 1.62 0.09
C ALA A 137 3.82 1.80 -1.04
N LEU A 138 3.91 0.85 -1.99
CA LEU A 138 4.76 1.03 -3.17
C LEU A 138 4.36 2.26 -4.00
N ALA A 139 3.05 2.51 -4.13
CA ALA A 139 2.54 3.71 -4.78
C ALA A 139 2.88 5.00 -4.00
N CYS A 140 3.04 4.96 -2.67
CA CYS A 140 3.56 6.11 -1.90
C CYS A 140 4.98 6.48 -2.34
N ILE A 141 5.87 5.49 -2.53
CA ILE A 141 7.24 5.77 -3.00
C ILE A 141 7.19 6.40 -4.40
N ALA A 142 6.38 5.86 -5.31
CA ALA A 142 6.25 6.43 -6.66
C ALA A 142 5.66 7.85 -6.67
N TYR A 143 4.83 8.17 -5.68
CA TYR A 143 4.23 9.50 -5.51
C TYR A 143 5.24 10.52 -4.97
N GLU A 144 5.94 10.18 -3.89
CA GLU A 144 6.82 11.12 -3.15
C GLU A 144 8.28 11.13 -3.66
N ASP A 145 8.81 9.97 -4.08
CA ASP A 145 10.20 9.83 -4.55
C ASP A 145 10.34 8.74 -5.64
N PRO A 146 9.84 8.99 -6.85
CA PRO A 146 9.96 8.04 -7.96
C PRO A 146 11.42 7.75 -8.35
N SER A 147 12.35 8.66 -8.04
CA SER A 147 13.77 8.48 -8.33
C SER A 147 14.41 7.39 -7.46
N PHE A 148 13.91 7.22 -6.23
CA PHE A 148 14.34 6.16 -5.34
C PHE A 148 14.07 4.76 -5.93
N ILE A 149 12.90 4.54 -6.53
CA ILE A 149 12.57 3.28 -7.20
C ILE A 149 13.57 2.99 -8.34
N GLN A 150 13.93 4.01 -9.12
CA GLN A 150 14.94 3.86 -10.18
C GLN A 150 16.32 3.54 -9.63
N LYS A 151 16.66 4.05 -8.44
CA LYS A 151 17.93 3.79 -7.78
C LYS A 151 18.02 2.37 -7.22
N ILE A 152 16.94 1.83 -6.66
CA ILE A 152 16.97 0.50 -6.01
C ILE A 152 16.81 -0.66 -6.99
N ILE A 153 16.31 -0.43 -8.21
CA ILE A 153 16.16 -1.45 -9.25
C ILE A 153 17.22 -1.27 -10.33
N LYS A 154 17.97 -2.34 -10.60
CA LYS A 154 18.82 -2.45 -11.78
C LYS A 154 18.24 -3.50 -12.73
N ASP A 155 17.98 -3.10 -13.97
CA ASP A 155 17.75 -4.02 -15.09
C ASP A 155 19.10 -4.61 -15.53
N ASN A 156 19.21 -5.94 -15.59
CA ASN A 156 20.43 -6.62 -16.01
C ASN A 156 20.50 -6.86 -17.53
N GLY A 157 19.44 -6.55 -18.28
CA GLY A 157 19.39 -6.68 -19.74
C GLY A 157 19.17 -8.10 -20.25
N ASP A 158 18.95 -9.07 -19.36
CA ASP A 158 18.78 -10.49 -19.65
C ASP A 158 17.43 -11.05 -19.16
N GLY A 159 16.47 -10.17 -18.85
CA GLY A 159 15.19 -10.54 -18.26
C GLY A 159 15.25 -10.79 -16.74
N THR A 160 16.35 -10.42 -16.09
CA THR A 160 16.47 -10.40 -14.63
C THR A 160 16.64 -8.97 -14.10
N TYR A 161 16.19 -8.77 -12.86
CA TYR A 161 16.20 -7.48 -12.17
C TYR A 161 16.83 -7.66 -10.80
N THR A 162 17.78 -6.78 -10.48
CA THR A 162 18.44 -6.73 -9.19
C THR A 162 17.79 -5.63 -8.34
N VAL A 163 17.28 -5.98 -7.17
CA VAL A 163 16.62 -5.07 -6.24
C VAL A 163 17.47 -4.92 -4.97
N SER A 164 17.77 -3.68 -4.61
CA SER A 164 18.44 -3.33 -3.35
C SER A 164 17.42 -3.30 -2.21
N MET A 165 17.67 -4.07 -1.16
CA MET A 165 16.75 -4.25 -0.03
C MET A 165 17.52 -4.30 1.30
N TYR A 166 16.80 -4.41 2.41
CA TYR A 166 17.35 -4.57 3.76
C TYR A 166 16.86 -5.86 4.39
N ASP A 167 17.76 -6.58 5.07
CA ASP A 167 17.42 -7.75 5.88
C ASP A 167 16.75 -7.36 7.20
N PRO A 168 16.23 -8.31 8.00
CA PRO A 168 15.53 -7.96 9.23
C PRO A 168 16.39 -7.25 10.29
N GLN A 169 17.71 -7.31 10.18
CA GLN A 169 18.64 -6.61 11.08
C GLN A 169 18.99 -5.20 10.55
N GLY A 170 18.47 -4.81 9.38
CA GLY A 170 18.74 -3.52 8.75
C GLY A 170 20.01 -3.49 7.93
N ASN A 171 20.61 -4.63 7.61
CA ASN A 171 21.78 -4.68 6.74
C ASN A 171 21.35 -4.74 5.27
N PRO A 172 22.08 -4.06 4.37
CA PRO A 172 21.82 -4.18 2.94
C PRO A 172 21.92 -5.63 2.45
N VAL A 173 20.94 -6.01 1.63
CA VAL A 173 20.90 -7.26 0.87
C VAL A 173 20.46 -6.95 -0.57
N THR A 174 20.74 -7.90 -1.45
CA THR A 174 20.34 -7.81 -2.85
C THR A 174 19.46 -9.01 -3.18
N VAL A 175 18.35 -8.73 -3.85
CA VAL A 175 17.39 -9.74 -4.29
C VAL A 175 17.31 -9.67 -5.81
N VAL A 176 17.65 -10.78 -6.48
CA VAL A 176 17.59 -10.87 -7.95
C VAL A 176 16.38 -11.69 -8.36
N VAL A 177 15.54 -11.15 -9.22
CA VAL A 177 14.32 -11.82 -9.70
C VAL A 177 14.31 -11.93 -11.21
N THR A 178 13.72 -12.99 -11.75
CA THR A 178 13.45 -13.12 -13.21
C THR A 178 12.17 -12.37 -13.59
N SER A 179 11.93 -12.21 -14.89
CA SER A 179 10.67 -11.74 -15.48
C SER A 179 9.53 -12.76 -15.47
N LYS A 180 9.61 -13.82 -14.64
CA LYS A 180 8.48 -14.70 -14.37
C LYS A 180 7.57 -14.10 -13.31
N PHE A 181 6.30 -13.87 -13.61
CA PHE A 181 5.33 -13.37 -12.64
C PHE A 181 4.14 -14.30 -12.51
N LEU A 182 3.32 -14.09 -11.48
CA LEU A 182 2.12 -14.89 -11.29
C LEU A 182 1.10 -14.54 -12.36
N VAL A 183 0.64 -15.56 -13.08
CA VAL A 183 -0.40 -15.47 -14.10
C VAL A 183 -1.55 -16.43 -13.78
N GLY A 184 -2.75 -16.08 -14.25
CA GLY A 184 -3.91 -16.96 -14.23
C GLY A 184 -3.79 -18.12 -15.23
N SER A 185 -4.74 -19.05 -15.18
CA SER A 185 -4.82 -20.16 -16.15
C SER A 185 -5.08 -19.68 -17.59
N ASP A 186 -5.57 -18.46 -17.76
CA ASP A 186 -5.75 -17.75 -19.03
C ASP A 186 -4.44 -17.12 -19.57
N GLY A 187 -3.34 -17.21 -18.82
CA GLY A 187 -2.05 -16.64 -19.17
C GLY A 187 -1.96 -15.12 -18.92
N VAL A 188 -2.99 -14.50 -18.34
CA VAL A 188 -3.00 -13.07 -18.06
C VAL A 188 -2.33 -12.81 -16.71
N ILE A 189 -1.54 -11.74 -16.63
CA ILE A 189 -0.85 -11.36 -15.39
C ILE A 189 -1.82 -11.13 -14.23
N ALA A 190 -1.54 -11.78 -13.11
CA ALA A 190 -2.36 -11.80 -11.90
C ALA A 190 -1.64 -11.16 -10.69
N ALA A 191 -0.33 -10.99 -10.79
CA ALA A 191 0.47 -10.03 -10.00
C ALA A 191 0.09 -8.58 -10.32
N CYS A 192 0.47 -7.61 -9.49
CA CYS A 192 0.20 -6.20 -9.81
C CYS A 192 0.84 -5.79 -11.15
N SER A 193 0.16 -4.93 -11.90
CA SER A 193 0.67 -4.48 -13.20
C SER A 193 0.17 -3.08 -13.58
N SER A 194 0.65 -2.54 -14.70
CA SER A 194 0.13 -1.29 -15.26
C SER A 194 -1.31 -1.41 -15.77
N LYS A 195 -1.94 -0.27 -16.08
CA LYS A 195 -3.27 -0.22 -16.74
C LYS A 195 -3.37 -1.08 -17.99
N ASP A 196 -2.28 -1.21 -18.74
CA ASP A 196 -2.23 -1.96 -20.00
C ASP A 196 -1.80 -3.43 -19.78
N ASN A 197 -1.87 -3.95 -18.56
CA ASN A 197 -1.51 -5.33 -18.20
C ASN A 197 -0.04 -5.69 -18.47
N LYS A 198 0.84 -4.68 -18.51
CA LYS A 198 2.28 -4.88 -18.64
C LYS A 198 2.91 -4.93 -17.26
N ALA A 199 3.81 -5.88 -17.04
CA ALA A 199 4.65 -5.91 -15.85
C ALA A 199 5.57 -4.68 -15.84
N THR A 200 5.72 -4.05 -14.67
CA THR A 200 6.49 -2.83 -14.46
C THR A 200 7.45 -3.00 -13.28
N TRP A 201 8.09 -1.91 -12.85
CA TRP A 201 8.82 -1.84 -11.59
C TRP A 201 7.99 -2.36 -10.40
N ALA A 202 6.68 -2.11 -10.37
CA ALA A 202 5.82 -2.53 -9.26
C ALA A 202 5.74 -4.06 -9.16
N THR A 203 5.55 -4.72 -10.32
CA THR A 203 5.53 -6.18 -10.43
C THR A 203 6.87 -6.81 -10.00
N VAL A 204 7.99 -6.15 -10.35
CA VAL A 204 9.35 -6.58 -9.95
C VAL A 204 9.50 -6.50 -8.43
N LEU A 205 9.08 -5.39 -7.81
CA LEU A 205 9.16 -5.21 -6.35
C LEU A 205 8.23 -6.18 -5.61
N GLU A 206 7.00 -6.39 -6.08
CA GLU A 206 6.04 -7.36 -5.51
C GLU A 206 6.66 -8.77 -5.46
N LYS A 207 7.29 -9.21 -6.56
CA LYS A 207 8.01 -10.48 -6.61
C LYS A 207 9.22 -10.51 -5.67
N ALA A 208 9.98 -9.42 -5.57
CA ALA A 208 11.12 -9.33 -4.67
C ALA A 208 10.68 -9.51 -3.20
N ILE A 209 9.51 -8.99 -2.82
CA ILE A 209 8.90 -9.20 -1.49
C ILE A 209 8.59 -10.68 -1.25
N MET A 210 8.02 -11.39 -2.23
CA MET A 210 7.78 -12.84 -2.12
C MET A 210 9.09 -13.61 -1.92
N LYS A 211 10.12 -13.26 -2.70
CA LYS A 211 11.44 -13.87 -2.62
C LYS A 211 12.10 -13.61 -1.26
N TYR A 212 12.05 -12.38 -0.77
CA TYR A 212 12.50 -12.00 0.56
C TYR A 212 11.80 -12.84 1.65
N ASN A 213 10.47 -12.91 1.60
CA ASN A 213 9.69 -13.62 2.62
C ASN A 213 9.88 -15.13 2.58
N TYR A 214 10.36 -15.70 1.47
CA TYR A 214 10.78 -17.09 1.47
C TYR A 214 11.96 -17.37 2.41
N ILE A 215 12.90 -16.45 2.58
CA ILE A 215 14.02 -16.59 3.52
C ILE A 215 13.58 -16.18 4.93
N TYR A 216 13.08 -14.96 5.08
CA TYR A 216 12.94 -14.35 6.40
C TYR A 216 11.62 -14.64 7.11
N LYS A 217 10.63 -15.18 6.38
CA LYS A 217 9.33 -15.60 6.90
C LYS A 217 8.62 -14.54 7.76
N VAL A 218 8.78 -13.25 7.40
CA VAL A 218 8.10 -12.15 8.12
C VAL A 218 6.62 -12.18 7.76
N ASN A 219 6.31 -12.20 6.46
CA ASN A 219 4.99 -12.45 5.89
C ASN A 219 5.12 -13.50 4.76
N PRO A 220 5.10 -14.81 5.09
CA PRO A 220 5.32 -15.88 4.11
C PRO A 220 4.30 -15.91 2.96
N ASP A 221 3.08 -15.46 3.24
CA ASP A 221 2.06 -15.17 2.26
C ASP A 221 1.90 -13.64 2.21
N ILE A 222 2.01 -13.06 1.01
CA ILE A 222 1.89 -11.61 0.86
C ILE A 222 0.42 -11.16 0.82
N GLY A 223 -0.54 -12.08 0.73
CA GLY A 223 -1.94 -11.78 0.95
C GLY A 223 -2.17 -11.24 2.36
N GLY A 224 -2.67 -10.00 2.46
CA GLY A 224 -2.85 -9.28 3.71
C GLY A 224 -1.57 -8.63 4.27
N ILE A 225 -0.50 -8.53 3.48
CA ILE A 225 0.72 -7.83 3.92
C ILE A 225 0.45 -6.33 4.10
N GLY A 226 0.86 -5.80 5.26
CA GLY A 226 0.72 -4.38 5.61
C GLY A 226 1.87 -3.53 5.09
N SER A 227 1.61 -2.23 4.96
CA SER A 227 2.56 -1.20 4.53
C SER A 227 3.77 -1.09 5.47
N GLU A 228 3.58 -1.31 6.78
CA GLU A 228 4.65 -1.36 7.79
C GLU A 228 5.58 -2.58 7.65
N TYR A 229 5.20 -3.57 6.85
CA TYR A 229 6.07 -4.68 6.46
C TYR A 229 6.70 -4.44 5.09
N VAL A 230 6.05 -3.73 4.17
CA VAL A 230 6.59 -3.57 2.80
C VAL A 230 7.68 -2.51 2.72
N LEU A 231 7.44 -1.31 3.24
CA LEU A 231 8.37 -0.19 3.07
C LEU A 231 9.75 -0.42 3.69
N PRO A 232 9.90 -1.01 4.89
CA PRO A 232 11.21 -1.17 5.51
C PRO A 232 12.16 -2.00 4.66
N LEU A 233 11.62 -2.97 3.90
CA LEU A 233 12.37 -3.82 2.99
C LEU A 233 13.18 -3.01 1.97
N PHE A 234 12.67 -1.85 1.56
CA PHE A 234 13.30 -0.99 0.56
C PHE A 234 13.94 0.25 1.17
N THR A 235 13.36 0.80 2.24
CA THR A 235 13.80 2.07 2.83
C THR A 235 14.80 1.89 3.98
N GLY A 236 14.85 0.72 4.59
CA GLY A 236 15.70 0.43 5.76
C GLY A 236 15.18 1.02 7.08
N ASN A 237 13.93 1.51 7.11
CA ASN A 237 13.29 2.01 8.32
C ASN A 237 11.86 1.46 8.43
N GLY A 238 11.51 0.85 9.56
CA GLY A 238 10.16 0.38 9.86
C GLY A 238 9.47 1.08 11.01
N SER A 239 9.90 2.30 11.31
CA SER A 239 9.16 3.20 12.19
C SER A 239 7.91 3.72 11.49
N SER A 240 6.77 3.51 12.11
CA SER A 240 5.48 4.02 11.66
C SER A 240 4.54 4.13 12.86
N PHE A 241 3.45 4.87 12.69
CA PHE A 241 2.37 4.99 13.66
C PHE A 241 1.05 5.21 12.92
N ALA A 242 -0.07 5.10 13.61
CA ALA A 242 -1.38 5.17 13.00
C ALA A 242 -2.36 6.05 13.78
N PHE A 243 -3.44 6.44 13.11
CA PHE A 243 -4.63 7.06 13.69
C PHE A 243 -5.83 6.20 13.34
N ALA A 244 -6.55 5.74 14.36
CA ALA A 244 -7.74 4.91 14.14
C ALA A 244 -8.90 5.73 13.57
N ALA A 245 -9.81 5.06 12.86
CA ALA A 245 -11.07 5.64 12.43
C ALA A 245 -11.82 6.33 13.58
N GLY A 246 -12.23 7.58 13.36
CA GLY A 246 -12.97 8.40 14.31
C GLY A 246 -12.11 9.03 15.42
N SER A 247 -10.79 8.82 15.42
CA SER A 247 -9.89 9.42 16.42
C SER A 247 -9.55 10.89 16.13
N LEU A 248 -9.69 11.33 14.89
CA LEU A 248 -9.39 12.70 14.44
C LEU A 248 -10.65 13.40 13.93
N THR A 249 -10.73 14.71 14.16
CA THR A 249 -11.68 15.59 13.48
C THR A 249 -11.28 15.76 12.00
N PRO A 250 -12.17 16.22 11.11
CA PRO A 250 -11.81 16.47 9.71
C PRO A 250 -10.60 17.40 9.54
N ASP A 251 -10.53 18.49 10.31
CA ASP A 251 -9.40 19.43 10.28
C ASP A 251 -8.10 18.80 10.77
N HIS A 252 -8.17 17.97 11.82
CA HIS A 252 -6.99 17.24 12.31
C HIS A 252 -6.52 16.19 11.30
N LEU A 253 -7.44 15.49 10.64
CA LEU A 253 -7.14 14.52 9.59
C LEU A 253 -6.42 15.20 8.42
N GLN A 254 -6.97 16.31 7.92
CA GLN A 254 -6.35 17.11 6.87
C GLN A 254 -4.96 17.60 7.28
N ARG A 255 -4.81 18.14 8.50
CA ARG A 255 -3.52 18.60 9.03
C ARG A 255 -2.50 17.47 9.11
N VAL A 256 -2.88 16.28 9.56
CA VAL A 256 -1.97 15.12 9.61
C VAL A 256 -1.46 14.80 8.21
N VAL A 257 -2.37 14.67 7.22
CA VAL A 257 -1.99 14.36 5.85
C VAL A 257 -1.03 15.40 5.27
N GLN A 258 -1.40 16.68 5.38
CA GLN A 258 -0.60 17.77 4.80
C GLN A 258 0.77 17.91 5.45
N VAL A 259 0.86 17.86 6.79
CA VAL A 259 2.13 18.00 7.50
C VAL A 259 3.04 16.80 7.29
N CYS A 260 2.52 15.58 7.32
CA CYS A 260 3.32 14.38 7.14
C CYS A 260 3.85 14.27 5.71
N LEU A 261 3.02 14.48 4.69
CA LEU A 261 3.48 14.49 3.30
C LEU A 261 4.49 15.61 3.04
N ALA A 262 4.25 16.83 3.55
CA ALA A 262 5.23 17.92 3.41
C ALA A 262 6.61 17.60 4.03
N LYS A 263 6.65 16.71 5.02
CA LYS A 263 7.88 16.20 5.64
C LYS A 263 8.47 14.96 4.95
N GLY A 264 7.85 14.50 3.86
CA GLY A 264 8.27 13.34 3.08
C GLY A 264 7.84 11.99 3.67
N TYR A 265 6.95 11.95 4.66
CA TYR A 265 6.40 10.68 5.16
C TYR A 265 5.51 10.03 4.10
N PHE A 266 5.42 8.70 4.13
CA PHE A 266 4.45 7.96 3.35
C PHE A 266 3.17 7.74 4.16
N ILE A 267 2.02 7.79 3.49
CA ILE A 267 0.73 7.62 4.15
C ILE A 267 -0.12 6.63 3.37
N THR A 268 -0.48 5.54 4.03
CA THR A 268 -1.61 4.70 3.60
C THR A 268 -2.81 4.96 4.51
N GLY A 269 -4.00 4.65 4.02
CA GLY A 269 -5.23 4.77 4.81
C GLY A 269 -6.31 3.83 4.33
N GLY A 270 -7.36 3.71 5.12
CA GLY A 270 -8.48 2.81 4.84
C GLY A 270 -9.82 3.44 5.19
N PHE A 271 -10.88 2.68 4.93
CA PHE A 271 -12.23 2.98 5.40
C PHE A 271 -12.74 1.79 6.19
N ASN A 272 -13.29 2.01 7.38
CA ASN A 272 -13.90 0.94 8.18
C ASN A 272 -15.40 0.73 7.88
N VAL A 273 -16.01 1.58 7.04
CA VAL A 273 -17.39 1.50 6.56
C VAL A 273 -17.46 1.86 5.08
N VAL A 274 -18.24 1.11 4.31
CA VAL A 274 -18.51 1.41 2.89
C VAL A 274 -19.30 2.72 2.82
N SER A 275 -18.76 3.69 2.10
CA SER A 275 -19.31 5.03 1.95
C SER A 275 -19.28 5.47 0.49
N SER A 276 -20.25 6.30 0.09
CA SER A 276 -20.27 6.87 -1.27
C SER A 276 -19.50 8.19 -1.33
N ILE A 277 -18.72 8.36 -2.39
CA ILE A 277 -18.04 9.61 -2.75
C ILE A 277 -18.42 9.92 -4.20
N GLY A 278 -19.43 10.77 -4.38
CA GLY A 278 -20.04 11.00 -5.69
C GLY A 278 -20.65 9.71 -6.25
N VAL A 279 -20.20 9.29 -7.44
CA VAL A 279 -20.63 8.05 -8.10
C VAL A 279 -19.85 6.82 -7.63
N TYR A 280 -18.78 7.02 -6.86
CA TYR A 280 -17.89 5.94 -6.42
C TYR A 280 -18.27 5.46 -5.02
N GLN A 281 -17.86 4.22 -4.69
CA GLN A 281 -17.93 3.68 -3.33
C GLN A 281 -16.53 3.34 -2.81
N THR A 282 -16.33 3.52 -1.51
CA THR A 282 -15.13 3.04 -0.82
C THR A 282 -15.17 1.52 -0.64
N VAL A 283 -14.02 0.94 -0.34
CA VAL A 283 -13.85 -0.48 -0.05
C VAL A 283 -13.32 -0.60 1.37
N THR A 284 -13.94 -1.45 2.18
CA THR A 284 -13.52 -1.72 3.56
C THR A 284 -12.51 -2.85 3.63
N GLY A 285 -11.69 -2.87 4.69
CA GLY A 285 -10.60 -3.86 4.78
C GLY A 285 -9.59 -3.74 3.64
N HIS A 286 -9.49 -2.53 3.05
CA HIS A 286 -8.72 -2.23 1.85
C HIS A 286 -7.96 -0.93 2.05
N ALA A 287 -6.73 -0.91 1.59
CA ALA A 287 -5.83 0.22 1.77
C ALA A 287 -5.77 1.10 0.51
N TYR A 288 -5.48 2.37 0.74
CA TYR A 288 -5.38 3.42 -0.25
C TYR A 288 -4.08 4.19 -0.04
N THR A 289 -3.46 4.67 -1.13
CA THR A 289 -2.38 5.65 -1.06
C THR A 289 -2.98 7.02 -0.77
N VAL A 290 -2.53 7.72 0.27
CA VAL A 290 -3.02 9.06 0.61
C VAL A 290 -2.14 10.11 -0.05
N MET A 291 -2.77 11.12 -0.64
CA MET A 291 -2.14 12.12 -1.50
C MET A 291 -2.70 13.52 -1.21
N ILE A 292 -1.97 14.57 -1.57
CA ILE A 292 -2.53 15.92 -1.63
C ILE A 292 -3.49 16.02 -2.82
N THR A 293 -4.59 16.74 -2.63
CA THR A 293 -5.60 16.96 -3.68
C THR A 293 -5.38 18.29 -4.40
N GLY A 294 -5.71 18.31 -5.70
CA GLY A 294 -5.84 19.56 -6.47
C GLY A 294 -7.26 20.15 -6.41
N ASP A 295 -8.21 19.44 -5.81
CA ASP A 295 -9.60 19.88 -5.67
C ASP A 295 -9.77 20.73 -4.41
N GLN A 296 -10.14 22.00 -4.60
CA GLN A 296 -10.30 22.96 -3.51
C GLN A 296 -11.43 22.61 -2.53
N ASN A 297 -12.33 21.70 -2.90
CA ASN A 297 -13.44 21.26 -2.05
C ASN A 297 -13.14 19.98 -1.26
N ALA A 298 -11.97 19.38 -1.48
CA ALA A 298 -11.55 18.15 -0.82
C ALA A 298 -10.48 18.42 0.25
N LEU A 299 -10.47 17.57 1.28
CA LEU A 299 -9.47 17.64 2.34
C LEU A 299 -8.11 17.15 1.84
N PHE A 300 -8.13 16.03 1.11
CA PHE A 300 -7.01 15.34 0.48
C PHE A 300 -7.57 14.27 -0.49
N SER A 301 -6.70 13.51 -1.14
CA SER A 301 -7.10 12.42 -2.04
C SER A 301 -6.63 11.05 -1.52
N MET A 302 -7.37 10.00 -1.83
CA MET A 302 -7.00 8.61 -1.56
C MET A 302 -7.08 7.80 -2.85
N ARG A 303 -5.98 7.19 -3.29
CA ARG A 303 -5.93 6.36 -4.51
C ARG A 303 -6.10 4.89 -4.15
N ASN A 304 -7.14 4.27 -4.70
CA ASN A 304 -7.35 2.84 -4.64
C ASN A 304 -6.28 2.12 -5.48
N PRO A 305 -5.45 1.22 -4.91
CA PRO A 305 -4.44 0.46 -5.65
C PRO A 305 -5.04 -0.59 -6.60
N TRP A 306 -6.36 -0.77 -6.66
CA TRP A 306 -7.04 -1.42 -7.79
C TRP A 306 -6.91 -0.62 -9.09
N GLY A 307 -6.61 0.67 -8.96
CA GLY A 307 -6.59 1.60 -10.08
C GLY A 307 -7.98 2.05 -10.54
N PHE A 308 -9.01 1.71 -9.78
CA PHE A 308 -10.36 2.19 -9.96
C PHE A 308 -11.08 2.12 -8.62
N SER A 309 -12.22 2.77 -8.53
CA SER A 309 -13.14 2.55 -7.41
C SER A 309 -14.44 1.90 -7.88
N PRO A 310 -15.11 1.08 -7.05
CA PRO A 310 -16.47 0.62 -7.34
C PRO A 310 -17.35 1.79 -7.78
N GLY A 311 -18.12 1.60 -8.85
CA GLY A 311 -18.85 2.68 -9.53
C GLY A 311 -18.11 3.27 -10.75
N SER A 312 -16.82 2.98 -10.92
CA SER A 312 -16.06 3.31 -12.13
C SER A 312 -16.56 2.52 -13.34
N ILE A 313 -16.58 3.18 -14.49
CA ILE A 313 -16.99 2.60 -15.78
C ILE A 313 -15.79 1.95 -16.49
N ASP A 314 -14.62 2.57 -16.39
CA ASP A 314 -13.45 2.25 -17.22
C ASP A 314 -12.09 2.52 -16.54
N GLY A 315 -12.10 2.89 -15.26
CA GLY A 315 -10.90 3.18 -14.46
C GLY A 315 -10.14 4.44 -14.88
N GLY A 316 -10.78 5.36 -15.63
CA GLY A 316 -10.16 6.61 -16.08
C GLY A 316 -9.74 7.54 -14.93
N GLU A 317 -10.36 7.42 -13.75
CA GLU A 317 -10.00 8.17 -12.54
C GLU A 317 -8.77 7.60 -11.79
N ASP A 318 -8.21 6.48 -12.27
CA ASP A 318 -7.07 5.79 -11.67
C ASP A 318 -7.28 5.43 -10.18
N GLY A 319 -8.54 5.23 -9.77
CA GLY A 319 -8.90 4.92 -8.38
C GLY A 319 -8.80 6.10 -7.42
N VAL A 320 -8.56 7.33 -7.90
CA VAL A 320 -8.44 8.52 -7.07
C VAL A 320 -9.82 8.95 -6.55
N LEU A 321 -9.94 9.03 -5.23
CA LEU A 321 -11.10 9.57 -4.52
C LEU A 321 -10.71 10.89 -3.83
N ASN A 322 -11.33 11.99 -4.23
CA ASN A 322 -11.20 13.27 -3.52
C ASN A 322 -12.10 13.25 -2.28
N ILE A 323 -11.50 13.34 -1.09
CA ILE A 323 -12.21 13.15 0.18
C ILE A 323 -12.92 14.45 0.57
N PRO A 324 -14.27 14.51 0.51
CA PRO A 324 -14.99 15.72 0.91
C PRO A 324 -14.94 15.90 2.43
N ASN A 325 -15.10 17.15 2.88
CA ASN A 325 -15.25 17.45 4.31
C ASN A 325 -16.64 17.08 4.82
N VAL A 326 -16.89 15.77 4.97
CA VAL A 326 -18.15 15.21 5.47
C VAL A 326 -17.85 14.35 6.68
N GLY A 327 -18.30 14.81 7.86
CA GLY A 327 -17.97 14.19 9.14
C GLY A 327 -18.26 12.68 9.22
N SER A 328 -19.38 12.23 8.66
CA SER A 328 -19.76 10.80 8.62
C SER A 328 -18.88 9.94 7.72
N LEU A 329 -18.22 10.54 6.72
CA LEU A 329 -17.22 9.86 5.88
C LEU A 329 -15.86 9.90 6.57
N THR A 330 -15.40 11.08 6.98
CA THR A 330 -14.06 11.26 7.55
C THR A 330 -13.87 10.50 8.86
N SER A 331 -14.93 10.27 9.63
CA SER A 331 -14.88 9.46 10.84
C SER A 331 -14.65 7.97 10.59
N THR A 332 -14.74 7.51 9.33
CA THR A 332 -14.48 6.12 8.95
C THR A 332 -13.03 5.87 8.53
N ILE A 333 -12.25 6.95 8.38
CA ILE A 333 -10.89 6.90 7.82
C ILE A 333 -9.88 6.61 8.93
N ASP A 334 -9.11 5.54 8.76
CA ASP A 334 -7.86 5.32 9.49
C ASP A 334 -6.66 5.66 8.61
N LEU A 335 -5.55 6.06 9.24
CA LEU A 335 -4.30 6.41 8.57
C LEU A 335 -3.14 5.64 9.21
N ARG A 336 -2.18 5.21 8.38
CA ARG A 336 -0.84 4.80 8.81
C ARG A 336 0.20 5.74 8.21
N ILE A 337 1.00 6.34 9.09
CA ILE A 337 2.08 7.29 8.77
C ILE A 337 3.41 6.54 8.91
N ILE A 338 4.19 6.51 7.84
CA ILE A 338 5.35 5.62 7.71
C ILE A 338 6.59 6.46 7.44
N ASP A 339 7.60 6.27 8.26
CA ASP A 339 8.87 6.96 8.11
C ASP A 339 9.53 6.55 6.78
N PRO A 340 9.99 7.52 5.96
CA PRO A 340 10.45 7.22 4.62
C PRO A 340 11.84 6.59 4.59
N GLY A 341 12.58 6.57 5.72
CA GLY A 341 13.90 5.99 5.81
C GLY A 341 14.89 6.60 4.80
N ASN A 342 15.47 5.76 3.94
CA ASN A 342 16.38 6.22 2.89
C ASN A 342 15.68 6.75 1.62
N ALA A 343 14.34 6.76 1.60
CA ALA A 343 13.52 7.36 0.55
C ALA A 343 12.88 8.66 1.06
N GLY A 344 11.98 9.23 0.25
CA GLY A 344 11.16 10.40 0.62
C GLY A 344 11.93 11.70 0.51
N ILE A 345 11.22 12.74 0.05
CA ILE A 345 11.80 14.06 -0.18
C ILE A 345 10.86 15.07 0.46
N ALA A 346 11.35 15.85 1.44
CA ALA A 346 10.53 16.89 2.05
C ALA A 346 10.26 18.04 1.06
N ASN A 347 9.10 18.69 1.18
CA ASN A 347 8.72 19.90 0.44
C ASN A 347 8.65 19.78 -1.08
N VAL A 348 8.44 18.58 -1.63
CA VAL A 348 8.23 18.40 -3.09
C VAL A 348 6.87 17.81 -3.44
N THR A 349 6.04 17.51 -2.44
CA THR A 349 4.73 16.91 -2.63
C THR A 349 3.80 17.86 -3.38
N GLU A 350 3.26 17.38 -4.49
CA GLU A 350 2.28 18.07 -5.33
C GLU A 350 1.06 17.17 -5.54
N PRO A 351 -0.11 17.70 -5.93
CA PRO A 351 -1.24 16.86 -6.31
C PRO A 351 -0.85 15.83 -7.38
N TYR A 352 -1.30 14.60 -7.19
CA TYR A 352 -1.00 13.52 -8.13
C TYR A 352 -1.55 13.82 -9.53
N LYS A 353 -0.65 13.85 -10.51
CA LYS A 353 -0.97 14.07 -11.92
C LYS A 353 -1.07 12.73 -12.63
N ILE A 354 -2.29 12.31 -12.91
CA ILE A 354 -2.57 11.08 -13.66
C ILE A 354 -1.99 11.21 -15.08
N PRO A 355 -1.04 10.35 -15.48
CA PRO A 355 -0.55 10.32 -16.87
C PRO A 355 -1.68 9.96 -17.85
N SER A 356 -1.53 10.31 -19.12
CA SER A 356 -2.49 9.87 -20.15
C SER A 356 -2.33 8.36 -20.40
N PHE A 357 -3.44 7.63 -20.31
CA PHE A 357 -3.55 6.21 -20.67
C PHE A 357 -4.92 5.94 -21.30
N ALA A 358 -5.07 4.78 -21.96
CA ALA A 358 -6.36 4.38 -22.50
C ALA A 358 -7.27 3.81 -21.40
N SER A 359 -8.33 4.53 -21.04
CA SER A 359 -9.34 3.98 -20.12
C SER A 359 -10.16 2.89 -20.83
N SER A 360 -10.50 1.82 -20.09
CA SER A 360 -11.21 0.67 -20.63
C SER A 360 -11.83 -0.14 -19.49
N PRO A 361 -13.00 -0.78 -19.68
CA PRO A 361 -13.53 -1.75 -18.73
C PRO A 361 -12.54 -2.90 -18.44
N ASN A 362 -11.63 -3.19 -19.37
CA ASN A 362 -10.55 -4.17 -19.17
C ASN A 362 -9.47 -3.70 -18.18
N ASN A 363 -9.52 -2.47 -17.69
CA ASN A 363 -8.66 -1.97 -16.62
C ASN A 363 -9.20 -2.38 -15.24
N LEU A 364 -10.46 -2.83 -15.15
CA LEU A 364 -11.14 -3.20 -13.92
C LEU A 364 -10.88 -4.67 -13.53
N ARG A 365 -9.60 -5.01 -13.32
CA ARG A 365 -9.13 -6.41 -13.21
C ARG A 365 -8.77 -6.83 -11.79
N VAL A 366 -9.72 -6.78 -10.87
CA VAL A 366 -9.52 -7.30 -9.51
C VAL A 366 -10.26 -8.63 -9.38
N ASP A 367 -9.66 -9.58 -8.67
CA ASP A 367 -10.32 -10.84 -8.38
C ASP A 367 -11.65 -10.61 -7.64
N LYS A 368 -12.71 -11.33 -8.07
CA LYS A 368 -14.05 -11.14 -7.52
C LYS A 368 -14.15 -11.48 -6.04
N VAL A 369 -13.31 -12.38 -5.53
CA VAL A 369 -13.26 -12.71 -4.10
C VAL A 369 -12.73 -11.53 -3.30
N LEU A 370 -11.68 -10.85 -3.79
CA LEU A 370 -11.13 -9.65 -3.17
C LEU A 370 -12.12 -8.48 -3.21
N MET A 371 -12.87 -8.33 -4.31
CA MET A 371 -13.91 -7.30 -4.37
C MET A 371 -15.03 -7.55 -3.35
N ARG A 372 -15.43 -8.82 -3.14
CA ARG A 372 -16.50 -9.17 -2.19
C ARG A 372 -16.10 -9.04 -0.73
N SER A 373 -14.81 -9.12 -0.39
CA SER A 373 -14.38 -9.03 1.02
C SER A 373 -14.48 -7.62 1.59
N GLY A 374 -14.56 -6.60 0.74
CA GLY A 374 -14.57 -5.20 1.16
C GLY A 374 -15.80 -4.39 0.76
N LEU A 375 -16.72 -4.97 -0.02
CA LEU A 375 -17.97 -4.35 -0.50
C LEU A 375 -19.19 -4.74 0.33
#